data_AF-R7KZA7-F1
#
_entry.id   AF-R7KZA7-F1
#
_cell.length_a   1.000
_cell.length_b   1.000
_cell.length_c   1.000
_cell.angle_alpha   90.00
_cell.angle_beta   90.00
_cell.angle_gamma   90.00
#
_symmetry.space_group_name_H-M   'P 1'
#
loop_
_entity.id
_entity.type
_entity.pdbx_description
1 polymer ?
#
loop_
_entity_poly.entity_id
_entity_poly.type
_entity_poly.pdbx_seq_one_letter_code
_entity_poly.pdbx_strand_id
1 'polypeptide(L)' 'MKATGIVRRIDDLGRVVIPKEIRRTMRIREGDPLQATITQADRLIRLAERLKGNNT' A
#
# COMPACT_ATOMS: atom_id res chain seq x y z
N MET A 1 -14.05 4.26 -8.30
CA MET A 1 -13.20 3.05 -8.45
C MET A 1 -13.81 1.97 -7.56
N LYS A 2 -14.22 0.82 -8.11
CA LYS A 2 -14.68 -0.31 -7.30
C LYS A 2 -13.50 -0.83 -6.48
N ALA A 3 -13.69 -1.07 -5.19
CA ALA A 3 -12.69 -1.75 -4.36
C ALA A 3 -12.46 -3.14 -4.96
N THR A 4 -11.28 -3.38 -5.51
CA THR A 4 -10.97 -4.67 -6.16
C THR A 4 -10.79 -5.80 -5.14
N GLY A 5 -10.68 -5.48 -3.83
CA GLY A 5 -10.58 -6.49 -2.77
C GLY A 5 -9.34 -7.38 -2.89
N ILE A 6 -8.28 -6.91 -3.55
CA ILE A 6 -7.09 -7.73 -3.83
C ILE A 6 -6.09 -7.60 -2.69
N VAL A 7 -5.94 -8.68 -1.92
CA VAL A 7 -4.91 -8.80 -0.87
C VAL A 7 -3.69 -9.49 -1.46
N ARG A 8 -2.51 -8.89 -1.27
CA ARG A 8 -1.22 -9.49 -1.66
C ARG A 8 -0.30 -9.53 -0.45
N ARG A 9 0.32 -10.68 -0.22
CA ARG A 9 1.39 -10.79 0.76
C ARG A 9 2.59 -9.97 0.29
N ILE A 10 3.23 -9.32 1.25
CA ILE A 10 4.49 -8.60 1.07
C ILE A 10 5.61 -9.65 1.06
N ASP A 11 6.64 -9.43 0.26
CA ASP A 11 7.84 -10.26 0.30
C ASP A 11 8.82 -9.83 1.40
N ASP A 12 9.92 -10.57 1.56
CA ASP A 12 10.88 -10.34 2.65
C ASP A 12 11.61 -8.99 2.56
N LEU A 13 11.56 -8.32 1.40
CA LEU A 13 12.17 -7.01 1.16
C LEU A 13 11.15 -5.86 1.25
N GLY A 14 9.87 -6.15 1.49
CA GLY A 14 8.84 -5.12 1.55
C GLY A 14 8.19 -4.78 0.21
N ARG A 15 8.48 -5.51 -0.87
CA ARG A 15 7.88 -5.27 -2.19
C ARG A 15 6.46 -5.83 -2.23
N VAL A 16 5.57 -5.10 -2.90
CA VAL A 16 4.20 -5.53 -3.18
C VAL A 16 3.99 -5.62 -4.69
N VAL A 17 3.38 -6.72 -5.14
CA VAL A 17 3.11 -6.94 -6.57
C VAL A 17 1.77 -6.32 -6.94
N ILE A 18 1.80 -5.36 -7.87
CA ILE A 18 0.57 -4.79 -8.45
C ILE A 18 -0.06 -5.82 -9.40
N PRO A 19 -1.32 -6.22 -9.20
CA PRO A 19 -2.02 -7.17 -10.07
C PRO A 19 -2.03 -6.75 -11.55
N LYS A 20 -1.96 -7.73 -12.46
CA LYS A 20 -1.88 -7.49 -13.92
C LYS A 20 -3.07 -6.70 -14.45
N GLU A 21 -4.24 -6.84 -13.84
CA GLU A 21 -5.46 -6.13 -14.23
C GLU A 21 -5.35 -4.62 -13.94
N ILE A 22 -4.84 -4.24 -12.77
CA ILE A 22 -4.56 -2.84 -12.43
C ILE A 22 -3.48 -2.28 -13.36
N ARG A 23 -2.41 -3.05 -13.62
CA ARG A 23 -1.35 -2.63 -14.57
C ARG A 23 -1.90 -2.36 -15.97
N ARG A 24 -2.82 -3.20 -16.46
CA ARG A 24 -3.46 -3.02 -17.79
C ARG A 24 -4.39 -1.82 -17.81
N THR A 25 -5.27 -1.67 -16.82
CA THR A 25 -6.25 -0.57 -16.76
C THR A 25 -5.56 0.79 -16.59
N MET A 26 -4.51 0.85 -15.77
CA MET A 26 -3.74 2.08 -15.53
C MET A 26 -2.58 2.28 -16.52
N ARG A 27 -2.40 1.37 -17.49
CA ARG A 27 -1.34 1.40 -18.52
C ARG A 27 0.09 1.51 -17.97
N ILE A 28 0.33 0.98 -16.77
CA ILE A 28 1.64 0.99 -16.11
C ILE A 28 2.55 -0.03 -16.80
N ARG A 29 3.71 0.42 -17.27
CA ARG A 29 4.77 -0.38 -17.90
C ARG A 29 5.91 -0.67 -16.93
N GLU A 30 6.76 -1.61 -17.29
CA GLU A 30 7.97 -1.89 -16.52
C GLU A 30 8.91 -0.67 -16.57
N GLY A 31 9.41 -0.27 -15.41
CA GLY A 31 10.26 0.92 -15.25
C GLY A 31 9.52 2.23 -15.00
N ASP A 32 8.18 2.26 -15.09
CA ASP A 32 7.42 3.48 -14.82
C ASP A 32 7.55 3.87 -13.32
N PRO A 33 7.90 5.14 -13.02
CA PRO A 33 8.00 5.60 -11.64
C PRO A 33 6.60 5.64 -11.02
N LEU A 34 6.45 5.01 -9.85
CA LEU A 34 5.21 4.98 -9.09
C LEU A 34 5.42 5.64 -7.73
N GLN A 35 4.53 6.56 -7.38
CA GLN A 35 4.49 7.15 -6.04
C GLN A 35 3.54 6.35 -5.16
N ALA A 36 4.06 5.79 -4.07
CA ALA A 36 3.24 5.30 -2.97
C ALA A 36 3.08 6.41 -1.92
N THR A 37 1.84 6.68 -1.51
CA THR A 37 1.55 7.59 -0.38
C THR A 37 0.61 6.92 0.61
N ILE A 38 0.77 7.29 1.87
CA ILE A 38 -0.17 6.93 2.94
C ILE A 38 -1.22 8.02 3.08
N THR A 39 -2.47 7.62 3.29
CA THR A 39 -3.55 8.59 3.52
C THR A 39 -3.40 9.24 4.91
N GLN A 40 -4.11 10.34 5.13
CA GLN A 40 -4.12 10.99 6.44
C GLN A 40 -4.72 10.09 7.52
N ALA A 41 -5.74 9.31 7.18
CA ALA A 41 -6.35 8.33 8.07
C ALA A 41 -5.35 7.22 8.46
N ASP A 42 -4.64 6.64 7.49
CA ASP A 42 -3.62 5.60 7.76
C ASP A 42 -2.51 6.12 8.68
N ARG A 43 -2.16 7.40 8.53
CA ARG A 43 -1.15 8.07 9.34
C ARG A 43 -1.60 8.24 10.80
N LEU A 44 -2.86 8.61 11.01
CA LEU A 44 -3.46 8.76 12.34
C LEU A 44 -3.53 7.42 13.06
N ILE A 45 -3.92 6.35 12.35
CA ILE A 45 -3.99 4.99 12.91
C ILE A 45 -2.61 4.54 13.36
N ARG A 46 -1.57 4.69 12.52
CA ARG A 46 -0.19 4.35 12.89
C ARG A 46 0.33 5.16 14.08
N LEU A 47 -0.04 6.44 14.18
CA LEU A 47 0.35 7.27 15.33
C LEU A 47 -0.32 6.79 16.61
N ALA A 48 -1.61 6.47 16.56
CA ALA A 48 -2.36 5.96 17.70
C ALA A 48 -1.82 4.61 18.20
N GLU A 49 -1.47 3.70 17.29
CA GLU A 49 -0.81 2.43 17.62
C GLU A 49 0.54 2.66 18.32
N ARG A 50 1.34 3.61 17.82
CA ARG A 50 2.65 3.94 18.39
C ARG A 50 2.54 4.58 19.78
N LEU A 51 1.52 5.40 20.03
CA LEU A 51 1.27 6.00 21.34
C LEU A 51 0.80 4.97 22.37
N LYS A 52 0.06 3.93 21.94
CA LYS A 52 -0.34 2.82 22.81
C LYS A 52 0.83 1.92 23.22
N GLY A 53 1.82 1.75 22.33
CA GLY A 53 3.00 0.92 22.59
C GLY A 53 4.09 1.58 23.44
N ASN A 54 4.09 2.91 23.58
CA ASN A 54 5.09 3.67 24.35
C ASN A 54 4.71 3.89 25.83
N ASN A 55 3.52 3.44 26.26
CA ASN A 55 2.99 3.64 27.61
C ASN A 55 3.04 2.37 28.50
N THR A 56 3.85 1.39 28.10
CA THR A 56 4.27 0.22 28.89
C THR A 56 5.78 0.13 28.83
#